data_AF-A0A2S2NMB5-F1
#
_entry.id   AF-A0A2S2NMB5-F1
#
_cell.length_a   1.000
_cell.length_b   1.000
_cell.length_c   1.000
_cell.angle_alpha   90.00
_cell.angle_beta   90.00
_cell.angle_gamma   90.00
#
_symmetry.space_group_name_H-M   'P 1'
#
loop_
_entity.id
_entity.type
_entity.pdbx_description
1 polymer ?
#
loop_
_entity_poly.entity_id
_entity_poly.type
_entity_poly.pdbx_seq_one_letter_code
_entity_poly.pdbx_strand_id
1 'polypeptide(L)'
;THDVNLSMFMYLVNHLTPQECVKLTAYLYAEGLELTAVKELEQDLPLDETCLSLLMTWNNSAGKEKNFLSIANCLRKINHERLAEWLSDTIFTQLSMELNNNFLQNTTTQRNTATVSSRPQKILRVSEKTIQNS
;
A
#
# COMPACT_ATOMS: atom_id res chain seq x y z
N THR A 1 5.39 -4.81 6.23
CA THR A 1 5.47 -3.42 5.72
C THR A 1 5.15 -3.44 4.25
N HIS A 2 4.36 -2.48 3.75
CA HIS A 2 4.04 -2.39 2.31
C HIS A 2 5.24 -1.82 1.54
N ASP A 3 5.49 -2.39 0.37
CA ASP A 3 6.56 -1.96 -0.54
C ASP A 3 6.15 -0.66 -1.27
N VAL A 4 7.14 0.18 -1.56
CA VAL A 4 6.96 1.34 -2.44
C VAL A 4 6.96 0.87 -3.89
N ASN A 5 5.93 1.24 -4.65
CA ASN A 5 5.80 0.84 -6.05
C ASN A 5 6.43 1.87 -7.00
N LEU A 6 6.54 1.51 -8.29
CA LEU A 6 7.17 2.37 -9.31
C LEU A 6 6.49 3.75 -9.41
N SER A 7 5.16 3.83 -9.36
CA SER A 7 4.44 5.11 -9.44
C SER A 7 4.76 6.02 -8.26
N MET A 8 4.94 5.46 -7.07
CA MET A 8 5.38 6.22 -5.90
C MET A 8 6.81 6.73 -6.09
N PHE A 9 7.74 5.87 -6.55
CA PHE A 9 9.09 6.32 -6.87
C PHE A 9 9.09 7.44 -7.92
N MET A 10 8.31 7.30 -8.99
CA MET A 10 8.17 8.35 -10.00
C MET A 10 7.66 9.67 -9.41
N TYR A 11 6.71 9.62 -8.47
CA TYR A 11 6.26 10.81 -7.79
C TYR A 11 7.39 11.43 -6.95
N LEU A 12 8.12 10.64 -6.16
CA LEU A 12 9.24 11.12 -5.34
C LEU A 12 10.29 11.83 -6.20
N VAL A 13 10.75 11.20 -7.29
CA VAL A 13 11.83 11.74 -8.12
C VAL A 13 11.44 13.00 -8.89
N ASN A 14 10.14 13.22 -9.13
CA ASN A 14 9.64 14.46 -9.74
C ASN A 14 9.59 15.65 -8.78
N HIS A 15 9.79 15.41 -7.47
CA HIS A 15 9.77 16.43 -6.42
C HIS A 15 11.15 16.67 -5.80
N LEU A 16 12.18 16.00 -6.30
CA LEU A 16 13.55 16.10 -5.80
C LEU A 16 14.45 16.66 -6.91
N THR A 17 15.37 17.55 -6.52
CA THR A 17 16.49 17.92 -7.38
C THR A 17 17.49 16.76 -7.50
N PRO A 18 18.34 16.73 -8.54
CA PRO A 18 19.37 15.69 -8.68
C PRO A 18 20.26 15.56 -7.43
N GLN A 19 20.64 16.67 -6.82
CA GLN A 19 21.45 16.66 -5.60
C GLN A 19 20.70 16.09 -4.40
N GLU A 20 19.41 16.38 -4.25
CA GLU A 20 18.58 15.80 -3.19
C GLU A 20 18.36 14.30 -3.38
N CYS A 21 18.31 13.82 -4.62
CA CYS A 21 18.25 12.39 -4.91
C CYS A 21 19.51 11.65 -4.49
N VAL A 22 20.69 12.22 -4.74
CA VAL A 22 21.97 11.68 -4.27
C VAL A 22 21.98 11.63 -2.75
N LYS A 23 21.60 12.74 -2.07
CA LYS A 23 21.49 12.80 -0.61
C LYS A 23 20.53 11.75 -0.07
N LEU A 24 19.32 11.66 -0.62
CA LEU A 24 18.32 10.67 -0.21
C LEU A 24 18.88 9.25 -0.32
N THR A 25 19.50 8.93 -1.46
CA THR A 25 20.09 7.61 -1.72
C THR A 25 21.24 7.30 -0.77
N ALA A 26 22.11 8.27 -0.49
CA ALA A 26 23.18 8.13 0.50
C ALA A 26 22.63 7.87 1.90
N TYR A 27 21.61 8.61 2.35
CA TYR A 27 20.94 8.37 3.63
C TYR A 27 20.28 6.99 3.71
N LEU A 28 19.77 6.48 2.58
CA LEU A 28 19.15 5.17 2.50
C LEU A 28 20.18 4.02 2.57
N TYR A 29 21.37 4.19 1.97
CA TYR A 29 22.47 3.24 2.14
C TYR A 29 23.12 3.32 3.52
N ALA A 30 23.11 4.50 4.14
CA ALA A 30 23.63 4.73 5.48
C ALA A 30 22.59 4.59 6.60
N GLU A 31 21.44 3.97 6.34
CA GLU A 31 20.43 3.81 7.38
C GLU A 31 21.01 3.00 8.56
N GLY A 32 20.95 3.58 9.77
CA GLY A 32 21.55 2.99 10.97
C GLY A 32 23.05 3.26 11.15
N LEU A 33 23.68 4.04 10.26
CA LEU A 33 25.10 4.41 10.35
C LEU A 33 25.29 5.87 10.84
N GLU A 34 26.54 6.21 11.16
CA GLU A 34 26.98 7.55 11.55
C GLU A 34 26.95 8.54 10.37
N LEU A 35 26.82 9.84 10.68
CA LEU A 35 26.70 10.90 9.67
C LEU A 35 27.91 11.02 8.74
N THR A 36 29.09 10.60 9.18
CA THR A 36 30.31 10.59 8.34
C THR A 36 30.16 9.63 7.15
N ALA A 37 29.52 8.47 7.35
CA ALA A 37 29.28 7.50 6.29
C ALA A 37 28.35 8.05 5.19
N VAL A 38 27.36 8.88 5.56
CA VAL A 38 26.48 9.54 4.59
C VAL A 38 27.27 10.42 3.64
N LYS A 39 28.22 11.20 4.16
CA LYS A 39 29.03 12.14 3.35
C LYS A 39 29.97 11.41 2.39
N GLU A 40 30.51 10.27 2.80
CA GLU A 40 31.33 9.41 1.93
C GLU A 40 30.47 8.83 0.79
N LEU A 41 29.29 8.29 1.13
CA LEU A 41 28.35 7.77 0.13
C LEU A 41 27.85 8.84 -0.85
N GLU A 42 27.60 10.07 -0.40
CA GLU A 42 27.22 11.17 -1.30
C GLU A 42 28.30 11.47 -2.35
N GLN A 43 29.57 11.26 -2.03
CA GLN A 43 30.70 11.48 -2.96
C GLN A 43 30.91 10.30 -3.90
N ASP A 44 30.60 9.09 -3.45
CA ASP A 44 30.77 7.85 -4.23
C ASP A 44 29.61 7.59 -5.20
N LEU A 45 28.45 8.20 -4.97
CA LEU A 45 27.29 8.03 -5.84
C LEU A 45 27.47 8.77 -7.18
N PRO A 46 27.15 8.11 -8.33
CA PRO A 46 27.29 8.70 -9.64
C PRO A 46 26.33 9.89 -9.81
N LEU A 47 26.89 11.03 -10.23
CA LEU A 47 26.13 12.28 -10.46
C LEU A 47 25.40 12.29 -11.81
N ASP A 48 25.77 11.41 -12.73
CA ASP A 48 25.21 11.27 -14.08
C ASP A 48 24.05 10.27 -14.15
N GLU A 49 23.85 9.47 -13.12
CA GLU A 49 22.71 8.57 -13.00
C GLU A 49 21.40 9.32 -12.74
N THR A 50 20.32 8.82 -13.32
CA THR A 50 19.00 9.41 -13.08
C THR A 50 18.55 9.14 -11.64
N CYS A 51 17.81 10.08 -11.05
CA CYS A 51 17.27 9.91 -9.71
C CYS A 51 16.46 8.61 -9.54
N LEU A 52 15.67 8.25 -10.57
CA LEU A 52 14.91 7.01 -10.56
C LEU A 52 15.83 5.78 -10.58
N SER A 53 16.90 5.80 -11.38
CA SER A 53 17.90 4.72 -11.42
C SER A 53 18.57 4.51 -10.06
N LEU A 54 18.98 5.60 -9.39
CA LEU A 54 19.57 5.56 -8.05
C LEU A 54 18.63 4.91 -7.02
N LEU A 55 17.38 5.39 -6.93
CA LEU A 55 16.41 4.85 -5.98
C LEU A 55 16.00 3.41 -6.28
N MET A 56 15.86 3.05 -7.56
CA MET A 56 15.53 1.67 -7.96
C MET A 56 16.70 0.72 -7.67
N THR A 57 17.93 1.16 -7.89
CA THR A 57 19.14 0.38 -7.55
C THR A 57 19.21 0.12 -6.06
N TRP A 58 19.01 1.15 -5.23
CA TRP A 58 18.90 0.98 -3.79
C TRP A 58 17.77 -0.01 -3.43
N ASN A 59 16.56 0.20 -3.96
CA ASN A 59 15.39 -0.64 -3.66
C ASN A 59 15.62 -2.12 -3.99
N ASN A 60 16.35 -2.41 -5.08
CA ASN A 60 16.71 -3.77 -5.46
C ASN A 60 17.80 -4.38 -4.56
N SER A 61 18.71 -3.54 -4.03
CA SER A 61 19.78 -3.98 -3.14
C SER A 61 19.37 -4.13 -1.67
N ALA A 62 18.37 -3.38 -1.21
CA ALA A 62 17.96 -3.31 0.21
C ALA A 62 17.31 -4.59 0.77
N GLY A 63 16.99 -5.57 -0.09
CA GLY A 63 16.45 -6.86 0.36
C GLY A 63 15.18 -6.71 1.20
N LYS A 64 15.19 -7.24 2.43
CA LYS A 64 14.04 -7.18 3.37
C LYS A 64 13.89 -5.83 4.08
N GLU A 65 14.91 -4.99 4.01
CA GLU A 65 14.91 -3.68 4.67
C GLU A 65 14.23 -2.62 3.80
N LYS A 66 13.90 -2.94 2.53
CA LYS A 66 13.09 -2.08 1.68
C LYS A 66 11.72 -1.86 2.36
N ASN A 67 11.50 -0.65 2.83
CA ASN A 67 10.23 -0.28 3.41
C ASN A 67 9.99 1.22 3.23
N PHE A 68 8.72 1.61 3.14
CA PHE A 68 8.35 3.01 2.94
C PHE A 68 8.76 3.92 4.12
N LEU A 69 8.93 3.36 5.32
CA LEU A 69 9.29 4.12 6.52
C LEU A 69 10.75 4.57 6.47
N SER A 70 11.66 3.74 5.98
CA SER A 70 13.07 4.10 5.72
C SER A 70 13.15 5.30 4.75
N ILE A 71 12.38 5.24 3.67
CA ILE A 71 12.30 6.33 2.68
C ILE A 71 11.72 7.59 3.32
N ALA A 72 10.59 7.49 4.03
CA ALA A 72 9.97 8.62 4.71
C ALA A 72 10.90 9.25 5.77
N ASN A 73 11.63 8.44 6.53
CA ASN A 73 12.60 8.92 7.52
C ASN A 73 13.76 9.66 6.85
N CYS A 74 14.30 9.12 5.75
CA CYS A 74 15.39 9.76 5.02
C CYS A 74 14.93 11.05 4.33
N LEU A 75 13.70 11.10 3.80
CA LEU A 75 13.10 12.34 3.29
C LEU A 75 13.04 13.44 4.36
N ARG A 76 12.66 13.11 5.59
CA ARG A 76 12.70 14.07 6.71
C ARG A 76 14.12 14.55 7.01
N LYS A 77 15.13 13.67 6.95
CA LYS A 77 16.55 14.05 7.16
C LYS A 77 17.04 15.06 6.12
N ILE A 78 16.45 15.09 4.93
CA ILE A 78 16.78 16.05 3.86
C ILE A 78 15.78 17.21 3.74
N ASN A 79 14.96 17.48 4.77
CA ASN A 79 13.96 18.56 4.82
C ASN A 79 12.82 18.44 3.79
N HIS A 80 12.40 17.21 3.51
CA HIS A 80 11.26 16.88 2.63
C HIS A 80 10.10 16.28 3.43
N GLU A 81 9.67 16.94 4.51
CA GLU A 81 8.62 16.46 5.42
C GLU A 81 7.30 16.20 4.70
N ARG A 82 6.87 17.13 3.84
CA ARG A 82 5.61 16.98 3.09
C ARG A 82 5.62 15.77 2.16
N LEU A 83 6.78 15.45 1.59
CA LEU A 83 6.94 14.29 0.72
C LEU A 83 6.93 12.99 1.53
N ALA A 84 7.53 13.02 2.73
CA ALA A 84 7.47 11.90 3.67
C ALA A 84 6.04 11.63 4.18
N GLU A 85 5.29 12.69 4.48
CA GLU A 85 3.86 12.62 4.85
C GLU A 85 3.03 12.05 3.71
N TRP A 86 3.17 12.60 2.51
CA TRP A 86 2.48 12.10 1.32
C TRP A 86 2.73 10.61 1.07
N LEU A 87 3.98 10.14 1.20
CA LEU A 87 4.32 8.73 1.01
C LEU A 87 3.63 7.84 2.05
N SER A 88 3.64 8.29 3.31
CA SER A 88 3.02 7.56 4.42
C SER A 88 1.50 7.46 4.21
N ASP A 89 0.83 8.58 3.93
CA ASP A 89 -0.60 8.65 3.69
C ASP A 89 -1.04 7.81 2.47
N THR A 90 -0.24 7.83 1.40
CA THR A 90 -0.52 7.05 0.18
C THR A 90 -0.49 5.56 0.49
N ILE A 91 0.51 5.08 1.23
CA ILE A 91 0.61 3.68 1.64
C ILE A 91 -0.54 3.28 2.56
N PHE A 92 -0.87 4.10 3.57
CA PHE A 92 -1.98 3.81 4.48
C PHE A 92 -3.34 3.80 3.77
N THR A 93 -3.53 4.68 2.79
CA THR A 93 -4.74 4.70 1.96
C THR A 93 -4.86 3.43 1.14
N GLN A 94 -3.78 2.97 0.50
CA GLN A 94 -3.78 1.71 -0.25
C GLN A 94 -4.10 0.51 0.65
N LEU A 95 -3.46 0.44 1.81
CA LEU A 95 -3.74 -0.61 2.79
C LEU A 95 -5.21 -0.60 3.24
N SER A 96 -5.77 0.57 3.48
CA SER A 96 -7.18 0.72 3.89
C SER A 96 -8.14 0.24 2.79
N MET A 97 -7.84 0.56 1.53
CA MET A 97 -8.62 0.09 0.38
C MET A 97 -8.52 -1.43 0.19
N GLU A 98 -7.33 -2.00 0.31
CA GLU A 98 -7.12 -3.46 0.24
C GLU A 98 -7.90 -4.18 1.34
N LEU A 99 -7.83 -3.70 2.58
CA LEU A 99 -8.58 -4.25 3.70
C LEU A 99 -10.09 -4.19 3.46
N ASN A 100 -10.61 -3.05 2.99
CA ASN A 100 -12.03 -2.89 2.68
C ASN A 100 -12.48 -3.83 1.55
N ASN A 101 -11.69 -3.94 0.48
CA ASN A 101 -11.99 -4.84 -0.64
C ASN A 101 -12.00 -6.31 -0.21
N ASN A 102 -11.02 -6.72 0.59
CA ASN A 102 -10.96 -8.09 1.12
C ASN A 102 -12.17 -8.41 2.01
N PHE A 103 -12.61 -7.44 2.83
CA PHE A 103 -13.81 -7.60 3.65
C PHE A 103 -15.07 -7.77 2.77
N LEU A 104 -15.25 -6.94 1.74
CA LEU A 104 -16.38 -7.01 0.82
C LEU A 104 -16.41 -8.32 0.01
N GLN A 105 -15.25 -8.83 -0.41
CA GLN A 105 -15.16 -10.12 -1.11
C GLN A 105 -15.55 -11.29 -0.21
N ASN A 106 -15.09 -11.30 1.05
CA ASN A 106 -15.44 -12.36 2.01
C ASN A 106 -16.95 -12.41 2.30
N THR A 107 -17.61 -11.26 2.41
CA THR A 107 -19.07 -11.22 2.63
C THR A 107 -19.89 -11.65 1.41
N THR A 108 -19.38 -11.43 0.19
CA THR A 108 -20.05 -11.83 -1.05
C THR A 108 -19.93 -13.34 -1.27
N THR A 109 -18.76 -13.93 -0.97
CA THR A 109 -18.54 -15.38 -1.06
C THR A 109 -19.41 -16.15 -0.05
N GLN A 110 -19.62 -15.63 1.17
CA GLN A 110 -20.53 -16.26 2.14
C GLN A 110 -22.01 -16.16 1.75
N ARG A 111 -22.41 -15.14 0.98
CA ARG A 111 -23.81 -14.98 0.55
C ARG A 111 -24.18 -15.95 -0.58
N ASN A 112 -23.20 -16.37 -1.39
CA ASN A 112 -23.41 -17.27 -2.53
C ASN A 112 -23.40 -18.76 -2.15
N THR A 113 -23.01 -19.12 -0.91
CA THR A 113 -23.05 -20.50 -0.39
C THR A 113 -24.30 -20.80 0.45
N ALA A 114 -25.17 -19.82 0.66
CA ALA A 114 -26.50 -20.03 1.21
C ALA A 114 -27.46 -20.54 0.12
N THR A 115 -27.27 -21.79 -0.31
CA THR A 115 -28.25 -22.47 -1.16
C THR A 115 -29.58 -22.53 -0.41
N VAL A 116 -30.60 -21.91 -1.01
CA VAL A 116 -32.00 -21.94 -0.61
C VAL A 116 -32.44 -23.40 -0.41
N SER A 117 -32.53 -23.84 0.84
CA SER A 117 -33.24 -25.08 1.20
C SER A 117 -34.73 -24.75 1.26
N SER A 118 -35.42 -24.98 0.15
CA SER A 118 -36.88 -24.89 0.07
C SER A 118 -37.51 -26.01 0.90
N ARG A 119 -37.95 -25.69 2.13
CA ARG A 119 -38.88 -26.54 2.90
C ARG A 119 -40.27 -26.43 2.27
N PRO A 120 -40.96 -27.54 1.92
CA PRO A 120 -42.34 -27.47 1.49
C PRO A 120 -43.26 -27.19 2.69
N GLN A 121 -44.04 -26.11 2.64
CA GLN A 121 -45.10 -25.85 3.60
C GLN A 121 -46.25 -26.84 3.36
N LYS A 122 -46.51 -27.70 4.36
CA LYS A 122 -47.64 -28.62 4.38
C LYS A 122 -48.93 -27.80 4.59
N ILE A 123 -49.72 -27.66 3.53
CA ILE A 123 -51.03 -27.00 3.56
C ILE A 123 -51.97 -27.82 4.46
N LEU A 124 -52.41 -27.22 5.57
CA LEU A 124 -53.48 -27.75 6.40
C LEU A 124 -54.82 -27.38 5.73
N ARG A 125 -55.53 -28.34 5.14
CA ARG A 125 -56.90 -28.13 4.65
C ARG A 125 -57.85 -28.09 5.85
N VAL A 126 -58.44 -26.93 6.12
CA VAL A 126 -59.65 -26.78 6.93
C VAL A 126 -60.85 -26.96 6.01
N SER A 127 -61.74 -27.88 6.37
CA SER A 127 -62.98 -28.17 5.65
C SER A 127 -64.08 -27.20 6.10
N GLU A 128 -64.55 -26.32 5.23
CA GLU A 128 -65.75 -25.50 5.47
C GLU A 128 -66.99 -26.14 4.81
N LYS A 129 -68.07 -26.21 5.59
CA LYS A 129 -69.38 -26.75 5.25
C LYS A 129 -70.11 -25.85 4.25
N THR A 130 -70.65 -26.46 3.21
CA THR A 130 -71.60 -25.87 2.25
C THR A 130 -72.91 -25.48 2.94
N ILE A 131 -73.33 -24.21 2.79
CA ILE A 131 -74.72 -23.78 2.93
C ILE A 131 -75.30 -23.71 1.51
N GLN A 132 -76.35 -24.48 1.25
CA GLN A 132 -77.05 -24.53 -0.04
C GLN A 132 -78.41 -23.85 0.12
N ASN A 133 -78.62 -22.75 -0.59
CA ASN A 133 -79.92 -22.09 -0.77
C ASN A 133 -80.40 -22.41 -2.20
N SER A 134 -81.50 -23.13 -2.33
CA SER A 134 -82.60 -22.96 -3.30
C SER A 134 -83.63 -24.06 -3.09
#